data_AF-A0A0Q8PKC9-F1
#
_entry.id   AF-A0A0Q8PKC9-F1
#
_cell.length_a   1.000
_cell.length_b   1.000
_cell.length_c   1.000
_cell.angle_alpha   90.00
_cell.angle_beta   90.00
_cell.angle_gamma   90.00
#
_symmetry.space_group_name_H-M   'P 1'
#
loop_
_entity.id
_entity.type
_entity.pdbx_description
1 polymer ?
#
loop_
_entity_poly.entity_id
_entity_poly.type
_entity_poly.pdbx_seq_one_letter_code
_entity_poly.pdbx_strand_id
1 'polypeptide(L)'
;MSALQEVTLAALESQAFALMSRLHVILRRHNGRVTDIEYMRLDPAYCRYVLQLASGMDHEDLPQICTKLEQVFFGAEGLFVRIPPKAPLLSNLAAQREATAKSEEAVSMTAQLPAASIPAVSTATAGDAALDKAYIGRLR
;
A
#
# COMPACT_ATOMS: atom_id res chain seq x y z
N MET A 1 -3.32 -11.09 -20.26
CA MET A 1 -4.78 -10.94 -20.06
C MET A 1 -5.39 -10.63 -21.42
N SER A 2 -6.64 -11.01 -21.69
CA SER A 2 -7.26 -10.73 -23.00
C SER A 2 -7.62 -9.25 -23.11
N ALA A 3 -7.48 -8.61 -24.28
CA ALA A 3 -7.73 -7.18 -24.46
C ALA A 3 -9.14 -6.73 -24.00
N LEU A 4 -10.15 -7.59 -24.14
CA LEU A 4 -11.50 -7.33 -23.63
C LEU A 4 -11.55 -7.28 -22.09
N GLN A 5 -10.75 -8.11 -21.41
CA GLN A 5 -10.66 -8.07 -19.95
C GLN A 5 -10.02 -6.77 -19.46
N GLU A 6 -8.99 -6.28 -20.15
CA GLU A 6 -8.33 -5.02 -19.79
C GLU A 6 -9.28 -3.83 -19.90
N VAL A 7 -10.09 -3.76 -20.97
CA VAL A 7 -11.12 -2.72 -21.12
C VAL A 7 -12.17 -2.79 -20.01
N THR A 8 -12.62 -3.99 -19.64
CA THR A 8 -13.59 -4.14 -18.54
C THR A 8 -13.01 -3.72 -17.19
N LEU A 9 -11.73 -4.01 -16.95
CA LEU A 9 -11.03 -3.62 -15.73
C LEU A 9 -10.92 -2.09 -15.65
N ALA A 10 -10.46 -1.44 -16.72
CA ALA A 10 -10.35 0.01 -16.77
C ALA A 10 -11.70 0.72 -16.55
N ALA A 11 -12.80 0.14 -17.06
CA ALA A 11 -14.15 0.65 -16.81
C ALA A 11 -14.54 0.52 -15.32
N LEU A 12 -14.24 -0.62 -14.69
CA LEU A 12 -14.48 -0.82 -13.25
C LEU A 12 -13.66 0.13 -12.39
N GLU A 13 -12.39 0.36 -12.73
CA GLU A 13 -11.53 1.32 -12.02
C GLU A 13 -12.06 2.75 -12.13
N SER A 14 -12.49 3.16 -13.33
CA SER A 14 -13.07 4.48 -13.57
C SER A 14 -14.38 4.65 -12.78
N GLN A 15 -15.23 3.62 -12.76
CA GLN A 15 -16.46 3.60 -11.97
C GLN A 15 -16.17 3.67 -10.47
N ALA A 16 -15.20 2.89 -9.97
CA ALA A 16 -14.78 2.93 -8.58
C ALA A 16 -14.28 4.32 -8.19
N PHE A 17 -13.42 4.93 -9.01
CA PHE A 17 -12.86 6.26 -8.76
C PHE A 17 -13.95 7.33 -8.67
N ALA A 18 -14.94 7.31 -9.57
CA ALA A 18 -16.07 8.23 -9.54
C ALA A 18 -16.92 8.07 -8.26
N LEU A 19 -17.21 6.83 -7.86
CA LEU A 19 -17.98 6.54 -6.66
C LEU A 19 -17.24 6.94 -5.37
N MET A 20 -15.95 6.61 -5.26
CA MET A 20 -15.12 6.98 -4.11
C MET A 20 -14.97 8.50 -3.99
N SER A 21 -14.82 9.20 -5.11
CA SER A 21 -14.75 10.67 -5.13
C SER A 21 -16.05 11.29 -4.62
N ARG A 22 -17.21 10.78 -5.06
CA ARG A 22 -18.52 11.24 -4.56
C ARG A 22 -18.67 10.97 -3.06
N LEU A 23 -18.30 9.77 -2.62
CA LEU A 23 -18.31 9.40 -1.20
C LEU A 23 -17.44 10.35 -0.37
N HIS A 24 -16.19 10.56 -0.80
CA HIS A 24 -15.25 11.46 -0.14
C HIS A 24 -15.82 12.87 0.06
N VAL A 25 -16.42 13.45 -0.97
CA VAL A 25 -17.00 14.79 -0.90
C VAL A 25 -18.16 14.84 0.10
N ILE A 26 -19.04 13.81 0.11
CA ILE A 26 -20.16 13.76 1.06
C ILE A 26 -19.64 13.67 2.49
N LEU A 27 -18.69 12.77 2.76
CA LEU A 27 -18.10 12.61 4.09
C LEU A 27 -17.44 13.92 4.55
N ARG A 28 -16.63 14.55 3.68
CA ARG A 28 -15.96 15.82 3.99
C ARG A 28 -16.95 16.93 4.32
N ARG A 29 -18.09 17.00 3.62
CA ARG A 29 -19.11 18.04 3.85
C ARG A 29 -19.93 17.78 5.10
N HIS A 30 -20.30 16.52 5.35
CA HIS A 30 -21.23 16.19 6.43
C HIS A 30 -20.56 16.16 7.81
N ASN A 31 -19.33 15.67 7.93
CA ASN A 31 -18.66 15.52 9.24
C ASN A 31 -17.19 15.98 9.24
N GLY A 32 -16.73 16.65 8.17
CA GLY A 32 -15.36 17.15 8.06
C GLY A 32 -14.30 16.09 7.77
N ARG A 33 -14.66 14.81 7.63
CA ARG A 33 -13.68 13.72 7.45
C ARG A 33 -13.11 13.69 6.03
N VAL A 34 -11.79 13.54 5.96
CA VAL A 34 -11.05 13.30 4.71
C VAL A 34 -10.79 11.81 4.62
N THR A 35 -11.21 11.18 3.53
CA THR A 35 -10.88 9.78 3.22
C THR A 35 -9.78 9.70 2.17
N ASP A 36 -8.90 8.72 2.29
CA ASP A 36 -7.84 8.47 1.32
C ASP A 36 -8.34 7.54 0.21
N ILE A 37 -8.66 8.12 -0.95
CA ILE A 37 -9.22 7.40 -2.10
C ILE A 37 -8.20 6.40 -2.68
N GLU A 38 -6.93 6.75 -2.70
CA GLU A 38 -5.89 5.87 -3.24
C GLU A 38 -5.69 4.67 -2.32
N TYR A 39 -5.66 4.91 -1.01
CA TYR A 39 -5.56 3.81 -0.04
C TYR A 39 -6.79 2.89 -0.04
N MET A 40 -8.00 3.43 -0.28
CA MET A 40 -9.20 2.61 -0.47
C MET A 40 -9.10 1.63 -1.62
N ARG A 41 -8.30 1.89 -2.66
CA ARG A 41 -8.09 0.96 -3.79
C ARG A 41 -7.09 -0.15 -3.48
N LEU A 42 -6.25 0.06 -2.48
CA LEU A 42 -5.12 -0.82 -2.16
C LEU A 42 -5.46 -1.77 -1.03
N ASP A 43 -6.23 -1.33 -0.04
CA ASP A 43 -6.57 -2.12 1.15
C ASP A 43 -8.08 -2.43 1.24
N PRO A 44 -8.47 -3.71 1.07
CA PRO A 44 -9.85 -4.16 1.24
C PRO A 44 -10.41 -3.90 2.65
N ALA A 45 -9.57 -3.98 3.69
CA ALA A 45 -10.00 -3.76 5.07
C ALA A 45 -10.34 -2.28 5.30
N TYR A 46 -9.48 -1.39 4.84
CA TYR A 46 -9.73 0.05 4.88
C TYR A 46 -11.00 0.43 4.08
N CYS A 47 -11.18 -0.14 2.89
CA CYS A 47 -12.38 0.09 2.09
C CYS A 47 -13.66 -0.31 2.84
N ARG A 48 -13.69 -1.50 3.47
CA ARG A 48 -14.84 -1.91 4.30
C ARG A 48 -15.09 -0.99 5.49
N TYR A 49 -14.04 -0.57 6.18
CA TYR A 49 -14.17 0.36 7.30
C TYR A 49 -14.80 1.69 6.86
N VAL A 50 -14.37 2.25 5.72
CA VAL A 50 -14.95 3.48 5.19
C VAL A 50 -16.43 3.30 4.81
N LEU A 51 -16.79 2.15 4.21
CA LEU A 51 -18.18 1.84 3.86
C LEU A 51 -19.07 1.65 5.10
N GLN A 52 -18.56 0.98 6.13
CA GLN A 52 -19.25 0.84 7.42
C GLN A 52 -19.41 2.19 8.12
N LEU A 53 -18.40 3.06 8.05
CA LEU A 53 -18.49 4.42 8.59
C LEU A 53 -19.56 5.22 7.85
N ALA A 54 -19.62 5.09 6.53
CA ALA A 54 -20.61 5.76 5.69
C ALA A 54 -22.03 5.25 5.94
N SER A 55 -22.24 3.95 6.15
CA SER A 55 -23.59 3.40 6.37
C SER A 55 -24.26 3.90 7.66
N GLY A 56 -23.50 4.39 8.63
CA GLY A 56 -24.01 5.01 9.85
C GLY A 56 -24.40 6.49 9.74
N MET A 57 -24.37 7.07 8.53
CA MET A 57 -24.65 8.49 8.32
C MET A 57 -25.99 8.71 7.60
N ASP A 58 -26.74 9.72 8.06
CA ASP A 58 -28.03 10.09 7.48
C ASP A 58 -27.84 10.96 6.23
N HIS A 59 -27.65 10.32 5.07
CA HIS A 59 -27.61 11.00 3.78
C HIS A 59 -28.25 10.14 2.68
N GLU A 60 -29.20 10.71 1.94
CA GLU A 60 -30.08 9.98 1.00
C GLU A 60 -29.31 9.17 -0.07
N ASP A 61 -28.27 9.77 -0.65
CA ASP A 61 -27.46 9.12 -1.70
C ASP A 61 -26.47 8.04 -1.19
N LEU A 62 -26.13 8.07 0.10
CA LEU A 62 -25.00 7.30 0.64
C LEU A 62 -25.22 5.78 0.57
N PRO A 63 -26.40 5.23 0.92
CA PRO A 63 -26.67 3.81 0.82
C PRO A 63 -26.49 3.27 -0.60
N GLN A 64 -26.92 4.04 -1.61
CA GLN A 64 -26.78 3.65 -3.01
C GLN A 64 -25.32 3.64 -3.46
N ILE A 65 -24.53 4.64 -3.04
CA ILE A 65 -23.10 4.71 -3.33
C ILE A 65 -22.36 3.55 -2.66
N CYS A 66 -22.64 3.28 -1.39
CA CYS A 66 -22.01 2.19 -0.64
C CYS A 66 -22.31 0.84 -1.27
N THR A 67 -23.57 0.56 -1.60
CA THR A 67 -23.96 -0.70 -2.27
C THR A 67 -23.25 -0.88 -3.60
N LYS A 68 -23.14 0.17 -4.42
CA LYS A 68 -22.42 0.12 -5.70
C LYS A 68 -20.92 -0.09 -5.51
N LEU A 69 -20.30 0.58 -4.52
CA LEU A 69 -18.90 0.38 -4.20
C LEU A 69 -18.62 -1.04 -3.72
N GLU A 70 -19.49 -1.59 -2.87
CA GLU A 70 -19.39 -2.98 -2.43
C GLU A 70 -19.41 -3.96 -3.60
N GLN A 71 -20.31 -3.76 -4.55
CA GLN A 71 -20.38 -4.59 -5.76
C GLN A 71 -19.12 -4.45 -6.64
N VAL A 72 -18.62 -3.23 -6.86
CA VAL A 72 -17.45 -2.98 -7.72
C VAL A 72 -16.16 -3.51 -7.09
N PHE A 73 -16.01 -3.42 -5.77
CA PHE A 73 -14.79 -3.86 -5.09
C PHE A 73 -14.82 -5.34 -4.67
N PHE A 74 -15.94 -5.82 -4.13
CA PHE A 74 -16.07 -7.13 -3.47
C PHE A 74 -17.03 -8.09 -4.18
N GLY A 75 -17.67 -7.68 -5.27
CA GLY A 75 -18.48 -8.58 -6.09
C GLY A 75 -17.66 -9.73 -6.69
N ALA A 76 -18.33 -10.71 -7.30
CA ALA A 76 -17.68 -11.87 -7.90
C ALA A 76 -16.59 -11.51 -8.92
N GLU A 77 -16.80 -10.40 -9.65
CA GLU A 77 -15.85 -9.83 -10.61
C GLU A 77 -15.24 -8.51 -10.12
N GLY A 78 -15.15 -8.34 -8.80
CA GLY A 78 -14.71 -7.10 -8.17
C GLY A 78 -13.21 -6.85 -8.28
N LEU A 79 -12.82 -5.59 -8.10
CA LEU A 79 -11.42 -5.16 -8.22
C LEU A 79 -10.48 -5.89 -7.25
N PHE A 80 -10.89 -6.15 -6.00
CA PHE A 80 -10.07 -6.87 -5.03
C PHE A 80 -9.99 -8.38 -5.27
N VAL A 81 -10.91 -8.94 -6.06
CA VAL A 81 -10.88 -10.34 -6.46
C VAL A 81 -9.92 -10.53 -7.63
N ARG A 82 -9.96 -9.60 -8.59
CA ARG A 82 -9.17 -9.66 -9.82
C ARG A 82 -7.72 -9.21 -9.63
N ILE A 83 -7.50 -8.22 -8.77
CA ILE A 83 -6.17 -7.68 -8.46
C ILE A 83 -5.89 -8.00 -6.99
N PRO A 84 -4.98 -8.95 -6.69
CA PRO A 84 -4.62 -9.21 -5.32
C PRO A 84 -3.98 -7.94 -4.72
N PRO A 85 -4.36 -7.55 -3.50
CA PRO A 85 -3.80 -6.36 -2.85
C PRO A 85 -2.29 -6.51 -2.70
N LYS A 86 -1.57 -5.42 -2.95
CA LYS A 86 -0.10 -5.42 -2.92
C LYS A 86 0.39 -5.67 -1.49
N ALA A 87 1.31 -6.64 -1.34
CA ALA A 87 1.89 -6.95 -0.03
C ALA A 87 2.60 -5.73 0.58
N PRO A 88 2.46 -5.49 1.90
CA PRO A 88 3.09 -4.35 2.56
C PRO A 88 4.63 -4.47 2.52
N LEU A 89 5.30 -3.32 2.45
CA LEU A 89 6.75 -3.26 2.25
C LEU A 89 7.55 -4.00 3.33
N LEU A 90 7.06 -4.00 4.58
CA LEU A 90 7.69 -4.70 5.69
C LEU A 90 7.68 -6.22 5.51
N SER A 91 6.61 -6.79 4.95
CA SER A 91 6.56 -8.22 4.64
C SER A 91 7.56 -8.59 3.55
N ASN A 92 7.75 -7.72 2.55
CA ASN A 92 8.75 -7.93 1.52
C ASN A 92 10.17 -7.85 2.10
N LEU A 93 10.43 -6.91 3.01
CA LEU A 93 11.73 -6.77 3.66
C LEU A 93 12.04 -7.97 4.57
N ALA A 94 11.05 -8.48 5.31
CA ALA A 94 11.19 -9.70 6.09
C ALA A 94 11.48 -10.92 5.18
N ALA A 95 10.73 -11.09 4.09
CA ALA A 95 10.97 -12.16 3.11
C ALA A 95 12.35 -12.05 2.44
N GLN A 96 12.81 -10.83 2.14
CA GLN A 96 14.17 -10.58 1.63
C GLN A 96 15.23 -10.96 2.66
N ARG A 97 15.02 -10.63 3.94
CA ARG A 97 15.94 -10.97 5.03
C ARG A 97 16.05 -12.48 5.23
N GLU A 98 14.92 -13.19 5.17
CA GLU A 98 14.88 -14.65 5.23
C GLU A 98 15.54 -15.31 4.02
N ALA A 99 15.38 -14.74 2.82
CA ALA A 99 16.05 -15.20 1.61
C ALA A 99 17.58 -14.99 1.66
N THR A 100 18.05 -13.86 2.20
CA THR A 100 19.49 -13.63 2.43
C THR A 100 20.06 -14.59 3.48
N ALA A 101 19.32 -14.89 4.55
CA ALA A 101 19.77 -15.83 5.58
C ALA A 101 19.90 -17.27 5.05
N LYS A 102 18.95 -17.73 4.21
CA LYS A 102 19.06 -19.04 3.53
C LYS A 102 20.22 -19.12 2.53
N SER A 103 20.62 -17.99 1.96
CA SER A 103 21.75 -17.92 1.02
C SER A 103 23.10 -17.99 1.77
N GLU A 104 23.18 -17.42 2.96
CA GLU A 104 24.37 -17.46 3.82
C GLU A 104 24.62 -18.85 4.45
N GLU A 105 23.55 -19.60 4.71
CA GLU A 105 23.64 -20.98 5.24
C GLU A 105 24.20 -21.97 4.20
N ALA A 106 24.01 -21.70 2.90
CA ALA A 106 24.60 -22.50 1.81
C ALA A 106 26.09 -22.19 1.58
N VAL A 107 26.55 -20.97 1.91
CA VAL A 107 27.96 -20.56 1.80
C VAL A 107 28.80 -21.10 2.97
N SER A 108 28.19 -21.36 4.13
CA SER A 108 28.89 -21.93 5.29
C SER A 108 29.24 -23.42 5.18
N MET A 109 28.73 -24.16 4.19
CA MET A 109 29.01 -25.60 4.07
C MET A 109 30.26 -25.95 3.22
N THR A 110 30.95 -24.96 2.63
CA THR A 110 32.11 -25.21 1.74
C THR A 110 33.39 -24.43 2.04
N ALA A 111 33.47 -23.62 3.11
CA ALA A 111 34.65 -22.79 3.36
C ALA A 111 35.49 -23.24 4.57
N GLN A 112 36.18 -24.38 4.43
CA GLN A 112 37.30 -24.76 5.29
C GLN A 112 38.60 -24.10 4.74
N LEU A 113 39.03 -22.97 5.37
CA LEU A 113 40.37 -22.34 5.54
C LEU A 113 41.56 -22.57 4.54
N PRO A 114 42.59 -21.67 4.45
CA PRO A 114 43.07 -20.80 5.54
C PRO A 114 43.47 -19.35 5.21
N ALA A 115 43.77 -18.66 6.33
CA ALA A 115 44.17 -17.29 6.55
C ALA A 115 45.37 -16.77 5.71
N ALA A 116 45.27 -15.50 5.29
CA ALA A 116 46.44 -14.64 5.04
C ALA A 116 46.08 -13.15 5.23
N SER A 117 46.69 -12.57 6.26
CA SER A 117 47.28 -11.22 6.35
C SER A 117 46.48 -9.99 5.92
N ILE A 118 46.08 -9.20 6.91
CA ILE A 118 45.67 -7.79 6.80
C ILE A 118 46.92 -6.92 6.63
N PRO A 119 46.87 -5.86 5.82
CA PRO A 119 47.48 -4.61 6.24
C PRO A 119 46.48 -3.45 6.21
N ALA A 120 46.57 -2.63 7.26
CA ALA A 120 45.84 -1.39 7.45
C ALA A 120 46.37 -0.28 6.52
N VAL A 121 45.47 0.50 5.92
CA VAL A 121 45.74 1.87 5.47
C VAL A 121 44.51 2.71 5.76
N SER A 122 44.66 3.68 6.66
CA SER A 122 43.79 4.85 6.79
C SER A 122 44.26 5.93 5.80
N THR A 123 43.33 6.51 5.05
CA THR A 123 43.38 7.94 4.71
C THR A 123 41.96 8.48 4.62
N ALA A 124 41.79 9.65 5.24
CA ALA A 124 40.57 10.39 5.38
C ALA A 124 40.13 11.07 4.09
N THR A 125 38.80 11.29 3.95
CA THR A 125 38.29 12.47 3.26
C THR A 125 37.06 12.98 4.03
N ALA A 126 37.22 14.14 4.66
CA ALA A 126 36.12 14.95 5.16
C ALA A 126 35.48 15.69 3.97
N GLY A 127 34.15 15.77 3.94
CA GLY A 127 33.45 16.66 3.01
C GLY A 127 31.97 16.33 2.83
N ASP A 128 31.13 17.27 3.29
CA ASP A 128 29.72 17.50 2.97
C ASP A 128 28.68 16.46 3.42
N ALA A 129 27.75 16.77 4.34
CA ALA A 129 26.78 17.86 4.45
C ALA A 129 25.38 17.34 4.13
N ALA A 130 24.44 17.76 4.97
CA ALA A 130 22.99 17.61 4.83
C ALA A 130 22.44 16.19 4.99
N LEU A 131 21.85 15.93 6.17
CA LEU A 131 20.52 15.30 6.29
C LEU A 131 19.97 15.32 7.74
N ASP A 132 20.52 16.12 8.65
CA ASP A 132 20.06 16.17 10.05
C ASP A 132 19.12 17.36 10.33
N LYS A 133 18.06 17.46 9.54
CA LYS A 133 16.88 18.29 9.87
C LYS A 133 15.63 17.42 9.78
N ALA A 134 15.49 16.54 10.77
CA ALA A 134 14.22 15.92 11.09
C ALA A 134 13.21 17.02 11.47
N TYR A 135 12.31 17.35 10.56
CA TYR A 135 11.19 18.25 10.79
C TYR A 135 10.19 17.56 11.74
N ILE A 136 10.16 17.99 13.00
CA ILE A 136 9.09 17.63 13.94
C ILE A 136 8.16 18.85 14.04
N GLY A 137 7.10 18.84 13.24
CA GLY A 137 6.01 19.80 13.37
C GLY A 137 5.31 19.61 14.72
N ARG A 138 5.41 20.61 15.60
CA ARG A 138 4.58 20.67 16.81
C ARG A 138 3.14 21.01 16.38
N LEU A 139 2.24 20.05 16.50
CA LEU A 139 0.80 20.31 16.54
C LEU A 139 0.53 21.21 17.75
N ARG A 140 -0.06 22.37 17.48
CA ARG A 140 -0.59 23.29 18.49
C ARG A 140 -2.01 22.90 18.85
#